data_AF-A0A3E0WGC1-F1
#
_entry.id   AF-A0A3E0WGC1-F1
#
_cell.length_a   1.000
_cell.length_b   1.000
_cell.length_c   1.000
_cell.angle_alpha   90.00
_cell.angle_beta   90.00
_cell.angle_gamma   90.00
#
_symmetry.space_group_name_H-M   'P 1'
#
loop_
_entity.id
_entity.type
_entity.pdbx_description
1 polymer ?
#
loop_
_entity_poly.entity_id
_entity_poly.type
_entity_poly.pdbx_seq_one_letter_code
_entity_poly.pdbx_strand_id
1 'polypeptide(L)'
;MDLNALPFPQFVHSSKNDFTYCSKLVCNYTWYNVSLFRYKERRGIVTILDLQKAIVLASQEYAVGNNLEFYYINNVNFVQTNFELPNNTLLVDTLGRAIVTSKELTNETDKPITQRVHFDEQTENKLNVQTTYGYKFGAQTDKNAKIDVYFTLYDDRITTTFKYNPSIETTYTSKETLNWSQNIPIVVPPRTKTKIDYIITIGNFNTPISYFISVYGIVVFKYRSGPSDITYVPLTYRGETGESIGDIMGRIYNINARTNPIYGYWLDVEGTLNLEGCLGIQSETRIKNTPLQGNPLPESIQSILGETKKQAIFF
;
A
#
# COMPACT_ATOMS: atom_id res chain seq x y z
N MET A 1 44.89 3.90 31.59
CA MET A 1 44.29 4.99 30.78
C MET A 1 42.83 4.61 30.57
N ASP A 2 42.03 4.43 31.61
CA ASP A 2 41.60 5.33 32.69
C ASP A 2 40.74 6.49 32.21
N LEU A 3 39.45 6.21 32.36
CA LEU A 3 38.28 7.09 32.33
C LEU A 3 38.48 8.25 33.31
N ASN A 4 38.30 9.48 32.81
CA ASN A 4 38.00 10.63 33.66
C ASN A 4 36.65 11.21 33.26
N ALA A 5 35.70 11.02 34.16
CA ALA A 5 34.39 11.64 34.20
C ALA A 5 34.51 13.15 34.52
N LEU A 6 33.59 13.94 33.97
CA LEU A 6 33.37 15.34 34.34
C LEU A 6 31.93 15.52 34.88
N PRO A 7 31.69 16.57 35.68
CA PRO A 7 30.89 16.44 36.90
C PRO A 7 29.42 16.89 36.75
N PHE A 8 28.58 16.30 37.60
CA PHE A 8 27.21 16.72 37.89
C PHE A 8 27.17 18.02 38.71
N PRO A 9 26.23 18.95 38.46
CA PRO A 9 25.95 20.03 39.39
C PRO A 9 25.06 19.56 40.54
N GLN A 10 25.47 19.90 41.76
CA GLN A 10 24.72 19.70 43.00
C GLN A 10 23.62 20.77 43.14
N PHE A 11 22.40 20.35 43.45
CA PHE A 11 21.31 21.25 43.85
C PHE A 11 21.39 21.54 45.36
N VAL A 12 21.40 22.83 45.68
CA VAL A 12 21.39 23.37 47.04
C VAL A 12 19.95 23.48 47.53
N HIS A 13 19.65 22.84 48.66
CA HIS A 13 18.45 23.08 49.44
C HIS A 13 18.56 24.41 50.20
N SER A 14 17.54 25.26 50.10
CA SER A 14 17.30 26.36 51.04
C SER A 14 15.84 26.36 51.48
N SER A 15 15.66 26.49 52.78
CA SER A 15 14.40 26.40 53.52
C SER A 15 13.99 27.75 54.10
N LYS A 16 12.67 27.95 54.19
CA LYS A 16 11.88 28.68 55.22
C LYS A 16 11.11 29.95 54.83
N ASN A 17 9.79 29.79 55.05
CA ASN A 17 8.85 30.61 55.82
C ASN A 17 8.15 31.84 55.20
N ASP A 18 6.82 31.66 55.08
CA ASP A 18 5.68 32.48 55.53
C ASP A 18 5.71 34.01 55.36
N PHE A 19 4.68 34.55 54.70
CA PHE A 19 3.68 35.44 55.34
C PHE A 19 2.48 35.70 54.41
N THR A 20 1.29 35.70 55.02
CA THR A 20 -0.03 36.00 54.45
C THR A 20 -0.27 37.51 54.40
N TYR A 21 -0.84 38.06 53.33
CA TYR A 21 -1.82 39.17 53.39
C TYR A 21 -2.62 39.31 52.08
N CYS A 22 -3.94 39.35 52.22
CA CYS A 22 -4.93 39.64 51.18
C CYS A 22 -4.89 41.12 50.75
N SER A 23 -5.05 41.40 49.45
CA SER A 23 -5.86 42.53 49.00
C SER A 23 -6.39 42.35 47.58
N LYS A 24 -7.71 42.47 47.46
CA LYS A 24 -8.52 42.52 46.24
C LYS A 24 -7.93 43.47 45.20
N LEU A 25 -7.75 43.01 43.96
CA LEU A 25 -7.87 43.85 42.77
C LEU A 25 -8.17 42.98 41.53
N VAL A 26 -9.41 43.13 41.06
CA VAL A 26 -9.84 43.12 39.65
C VAL A 26 -9.47 41.86 38.84
N CYS A 27 -10.39 40.89 38.87
CA CYS A 27 -10.52 39.85 37.87
C CYS A 27 -10.76 40.47 36.49
N ASN A 28 -9.79 40.32 35.59
CA ASN A 28 -10.01 40.29 34.14
C ASN A 28 -8.93 39.41 33.51
N TYR A 29 -9.03 38.11 33.76
CA TYR A 29 -8.38 37.10 32.93
C TYR A 29 -9.49 36.33 32.23
N THR A 30 -9.57 36.55 30.92
CA THR A 30 -10.24 35.68 29.96
C THR A 30 -9.63 34.30 30.06
N TRP A 31 -10.23 33.46 30.89
CA TRP A 31 -10.07 32.02 30.81
C TRP A 31 -10.56 31.61 29.42
N TYR A 32 -9.62 31.33 28.51
CA TYR A 32 -9.92 30.43 27.42
C TYR A 32 -10.27 29.11 28.09
N ASN A 33 -11.58 28.87 28.21
CA ASN A 33 -12.14 27.55 28.35
C ASN A 33 -11.56 26.71 27.22
N VAL A 34 -10.46 26.00 27.51
CA VAL A 34 -10.14 24.71 26.88
C VAL A 34 -11.20 23.75 27.40
N SER A 35 -12.43 24.04 26.98
CA SER A 35 -13.50 23.09 26.95
C SER A 35 -12.93 21.91 26.21
N LEU A 36 -12.91 20.76 26.89
CA LEU A 36 -12.68 19.48 26.28
C LEU A 36 -13.52 19.43 25.00
N PHE A 37 -12.90 19.69 23.85
CA PHE A 37 -13.30 19.10 22.60
C PHE A 37 -13.01 17.60 22.77
N ARG A 38 -13.85 16.92 23.56
CA ARG A 38 -14.16 15.52 23.32
C ARG A 38 -14.80 15.52 21.94
N TYR A 39 -13.95 15.48 20.92
CA TYR A 39 -14.34 15.18 19.56
C TYR A 39 -14.92 13.78 19.63
N LYS A 40 -16.23 13.73 19.84
CA LYS A 40 -17.07 12.55 19.69
C LYS A 40 -17.20 12.33 18.19
N GLU A 41 -16.08 12.13 17.51
CA GLU A 41 -16.04 11.36 16.27
C GLU A 41 -16.43 9.95 16.69
N ARG A 42 -17.75 9.75 16.72
CA ARG A 42 -18.38 8.43 16.72
C ARG A 42 -17.62 7.61 15.69
N ARG A 43 -16.92 6.55 16.12
CA ARG A 43 -16.60 5.27 15.43
C ARG A 43 -16.86 5.20 13.91
N GLY A 44 -16.50 6.25 13.19
CA GLY A 44 -16.54 6.39 11.76
C GLY A 44 -15.09 6.25 11.40
N ILE A 45 -14.80 5.20 10.68
CA ILE A 45 -13.46 4.92 10.21
C ILE A 45 -13.07 6.13 9.33
N VAL A 46 -12.23 7.02 9.85
CA VAL A 46 -11.64 8.09 9.05
C VAL A 46 -10.63 7.42 8.12
N THR A 47 -11.02 7.31 6.87
CA THR A 47 -10.24 6.71 5.77
C THR A 47 -9.04 7.58 5.41
N ILE A 48 -9.18 8.91 5.39
CA ILE A 48 -8.08 9.85 5.14
C ILE A 48 -7.87 10.81 6.32
N LEU A 49 -6.78 10.63 7.06
CA LEU A 49 -6.45 11.43 8.23
C LEU A 49 -5.66 12.70 7.88
N ASP A 50 -6.28 13.86 8.12
CA ASP A 50 -5.83 14.83 9.13
C ASP A 50 -4.39 15.01 9.66
N LEU A 51 -3.28 14.70 8.98
CA LEU A 51 -1.98 14.62 9.69
C LEU A 51 -1.59 15.90 10.42
N GLN A 52 -1.87 17.08 9.88
CA GLN A 52 -1.51 18.32 10.55
C GLN A 52 -2.34 18.51 11.82
N LYS A 53 -3.65 18.24 11.76
CA LYS A 53 -4.53 18.30 12.95
C LYS A 53 -4.17 17.23 13.98
N ALA A 54 -3.82 16.04 13.51
CA ALA A 54 -3.40 14.93 14.36
C ALA A 54 -2.13 15.27 15.14
N ILE A 55 -1.13 15.86 14.47
CA ILE A 55 0.10 16.34 15.11
C ILE A 55 -0.21 17.43 16.13
N VAL A 56 -1.06 18.42 15.81
CA VAL A 56 -1.41 19.49 16.78
C VAL A 56 -2.03 18.90 18.04
N LEU A 57 -3.02 18.01 17.91
CA LEU A 57 -3.72 17.42 19.06
C LEU A 57 -2.78 16.55 19.90
N ALA A 58 -1.98 15.70 19.26
CA ALA A 58 -0.98 14.88 19.97
C ALA A 58 0.10 15.74 20.64
N SER A 59 0.50 16.85 20.02
CA SER A 59 1.48 17.78 20.59
C SER A 59 0.93 18.50 21.82
N GLN A 60 -0.36 18.87 21.82
CA GLN A 60 -0.99 19.47 22.99
C GLN A 60 -1.01 18.49 24.17
N GLU A 61 -1.32 17.22 23.94
CA GLU A 61 -1.28 16.18 24.98
C GLU A 61 0.15 15.90 25.45
N TYR A 62 1.11 15.83 24.52
CA TYR A 62 2.54 15.75 24.84
C TYR A 62 2.99 16.91 25.75
N ALA A 63 2.58 18.15 25.43
CA ALA A 63 2.94 19.32 26.22
C ALA A 63 2.45 19.23 27.66
N VAL A 64 1.19 18.82 27.85
CA VAL A 64 0.58 18.67 29.18
C VAL A 64 1.34 17.63 30.01
N GLY A 65 1.66 16.47 29.41
CA GLY A 65 2.39 15.39 30.08
C GLY A 65 3.82 15.74 30.49
N ASN A 66 4.43 16.75 29.83
CA ASN A 66 5.83 17.13 30.02
C ASN A 66 6.01 18.52 30.67
N ASN A 67 4.95 19.08 31.26
CA ASN A 67 4.96 20.43 31.85
C ASN A 67 5.42 21.54 30.87
N LEU A 68 5.06 21.38 29.59
CA LEU A 68 5.32 22.34 28.52
C LEU A 68 4.02 23.04 28.08
N GLU A 69 4.16 24.02 27.20
CA GLU A 69 3.06 24.64 26.46
C GLU A 69 3.33 24.47 24.96
N PHE A 70 2.37 23.89 24.22
CA PHE A 70 2.45 23.80 22.77
C PHE A 70 2.46 25.21 22.17
N TYR A 71 3.43 25.49 21.30
CA TYR A 71 3.54 26.80 20.65
C TYR A 71 3.14 26.74 19.17
N TYR A 72 3.93 26.06 18.34
CA TYR A 72 3.60 25.85 16.92
C TYR A 72 4.35 24.66 16.34
N ILE A 73 3.90 24.19 15.17
CA ILE A 73 4.63 23.22 14.36
C ILE A 73 5.68 23.96 13.53
N ASN A 74 6.97 23.70 13.77
CA ASN A 74 8.04 24.39 13.05
C ASN A 74 8.22 23.86 11.64
N ASN A 75 8.28 22.53 11.52
CA ASN A 75 8.45 21.89 10.23
C ASN A 75 7.84 20.50 10.28
N VAL A 76 7.05 20.13 9.27
CA VAL A 76 6.61 18.76 9.02
C VAL A 76 6.70 18.56 7.52
N ASN A 77 7.44 17.55 7.07
CA ASN A 77 7.60 17.21 5.67
C ASN A 77 7.35 15.74 5.43
N PHE A 78 6.61 15.45 4.37
CA PHE A 78 6.64 14.14 3.75
C PHE A 78 8.05 13.88 3.21
N VAL A 79 8.60 12.71 3.52
CA VAL A 79 9.94 12.32 3.04
C VAL A 79 9.82 11.28 1.95
N GLN A 80 9.16 10.15 2.23
CA GLN A 80 9.06 9.02 1.31
C GLN A 80 7.85 8.13 1.61
N THR A 81 7.52 7.25 0.66
CA THR A 81 6.59 6.14 0.86
C THR A 81 7.27 4.83 0.54
N ASN A 82 7.07 3.82 1.38
CA ASN A 82 7.58 2.46 1.18
C ASN A 82 6.43 1.47 1.30
N PHE A 83 6.31 0.56 0.35
CA PHE A 83 5.33 -0.55 0.44
C PHE A 83 5.84 -1.64 1.36
N GLU A 84 4.93 -2.22 2.13
CA GLU A 84 5.20 -3.42 2.93
C GLU A 84 5.03 -4.66 2.05
N LEU A 85 5.91 -4.78 1.05
CA LEU A 85 5.97 -5.92 0.14
C LEU A 85 7.39 -6.48 0.13
N PRO A 86 7.58 -7.80 0.34
CA PRO A 86 8.89 -8.42 0.25
C PRO A 86 9.43 -8.25 -1.17
N ASN A 87 10.58 -7.58 -1.30
CA ASN A 87 11.19 -7.26 -2.60
C ASN A 87 10.23 -6.60 -3.61
N ASN A 88 9.29 -5.76 -3.14
CA ASN A 88 8.25 -5.14 -3.97
C ASN A 88 7.43 -6.15 -4.80
N THR A 89 7.28 -7.38 -4.31
CA THR A 89 6.53 -8.45 -4.99
C THR A 89 5.21 -8.73 -4.27
N LEU A 90 4.11 -8.68 -5.01
CA LEU A 90 2.81 -9.17 -4.61
C LEU A 90 2.68 -10.65 -5.01
N LEU A 91 2.44 -11.51 -4.02
CA LEU A 91 2.17 -12.93 -4.24
C LEU A 91 0.69 -13.15 -4.53
N VAL A 92 0.38 -13.86 -5.60
CA VAL A 92 -0.98 -14.23 -6.00
C VAL A 92 -1.06 -15.74 -6.15
N ASP A 93 -1.94 -16.37 -5.37
CA ASP A 93 -2.19 -17.81 -5.32
C ASP A 93 -3.62 -18.18 -5.77
N THR A 94 -4.39 -17.20 -6.22
CA THR A 94 -5.74 -17.40 -6.72
C THR A 94 -5.72 -18.04 -8.11
N LEU A 95 -6.71 -18.90 -8.34
CA LEU A 95 -6.98 -19.42 -9.68
C LEU A 95 -7.39 -18.27 -10.60
N GLY A 96 -6.66 -18.14 -11.70
CA GLY A 96 -7.03 -17.27 -12.81
C GLY A 96 -8.32 -17.73 -13.50
N ARG A 97 -8.71 -16.99 -14.54
CA ARG A 97 -9.73 -17.44 -15.51
C ARG A 97 -9.08 -17.79 -16.83
N ALA A 98 -9.76 -18.62 -17.61
CA ALA A 98 -9.34 -18.96 -18.97
C ALA A 98 -10.36 -18.41 -19.99
N ILE A 99 -9.86 -17.81 -21.06
CA ILE A 99 -10.63 -17.55 -22.28
C ILE A 99 -10.32 -18.67 -23.25
N VAL A 100 -11.36 -19.32 -23.79
CA VAL A 100 -11.20 -20.47 -24.68
C VAL A 100 -11.88 -20.19 -26.01
N THR A 101 -11.11 -20.25 -27.09
CA THR A 101 -11.61 -20.20 -28.47
C THR A 101 -11.35 -21.55 -29.13
N SER A 102 -12.39 -22.16 -29.69
CA SER A 102 -12.29 -23.50 -30.28
C SER A 102 -12.42 -23.48 -31.80
N LYS A 103 -11.67 -24.36 -32.47
CA LYS A 103 -11.89 -24.74 -33.87
C LYS A 103 -11.99 -26.25 -33.97
N GLU A 104 -12.80 -26.73 -34.90
CA GLU A 104 -12.97 -28.16 -35.15
C GLU A 104 -12.62 -28.49 -36.59
N LEU A 105 -11.85 -29.56 -36.78
CA LEU A 105 -11.51 -30.13 -38.07
C LEU A 105 -11.95 -31.58 -38.08
N THR A 106 -12.59 -32.02 -39.17
CA THR A 106 -12.98 -33.42 -39.33
C THR A 106 -12.27 -33.99 -40.55
N ASN A 107 -11.68 -35.16 -40.40
CA ASN A 107 -11.13 -35.94 -41.50
C ASN A 107 -11.89 -37.25 -41.61
N GLU A 108 -12.71 -37.38 -42.65
CA GLU A 108 -13.47 -38.60 -42.94
C GLU A 108 -12.69 -39.56 -43.85
N THR A 109 -11.51 -39.16 -44.32
CA THR A 109 -10.71 -39.96 -45.26
C THR A 109 -9.82 -40.97 -44.52
N ASP A 110 -9.28 -41.93 -45.27
CA ASP A 110 -8.35 -42.94 -44.78
C ASP A 110 -6.88 -42.45 -44.72
N LYS A 111 -6.62 -41.18 -45.06
CA LYS A 111 -5.28 -40.58 -45.05
C LYS A 111 -5.24 -39.35 -44.15
N PRO A 112 -4.12 -39.06 -43.48
CA PRO A 112 -4.00 -37.85 -42.67
C PRO A 112 -4.10 -36.60 -43.54
N ILE A 113 -4.69 -35.54 -43.01
CA ILE A 113 -4.76 -34.22 -43.64
C ILE A 113 -4.01 -33.21 -42.78
N THR A 114 -3.29 -32.29 -43.41
CA THR A 114 -2.62 -31.19 -42.71
C THR A 114 -3.35 -29.89 -43.00
N GLN A 115 -3.78 -29.18 -41.97
CA GLN A 115 -4.41 -27.87 -42.10
C GLN A 115 -3.75 -26.86 -41.17
N ARG A 116 -3.66 -25.60 -41.59
CA ARG A 116 -3.21 -24.52 -40.72
C ARG A 116 -4.38 -23.94 -39.97
N VAL A 117 -4.21 -23.78 -38.67
CA VAL A 117 -5.19 -23.17 -37.80
C VAL A 117 -4.60 -21.91 -37.19
N HIS A 118 -5.31 -20.82 -37.39
CA HIS A 118 -4.94 -19.50 -36.89
C HIS A 118 -5.93 -19.03 -35.84
N PHE A 119 -5.42 -18.51 -34.73
CA PHE A 119 -6.16 -17.80 -33.69
C PHE A 119 -5.63 -16.38 -33.59
N ASP A 120 -6.52 -15.43 -33.42
CA ASP A 120 -6.22 -14.04 -33.14
C ASP A 120 -7.26 -13.54 -32.14
N GLU A 121 -6.80 -13.24 -30.93
CA GLU A 121 -7.63 -12.91 -29.78
C GLU A 121 -7.09 -11.67 -29.09
N GLN A 122 -7.99 -10.84 -28.56
CA GLN A 122 -7.63 -9.65 -27.81
C GLN A 122 -8.11 -9.78 -26.37
N THR A 123 -7.24 -9.43 -25.42
CA THR A 123 -7.61 -9.34 -24.00
C THR A 123 -7.24 -7.98 -23.45
N GLU A 124 -7.91 -7.55 -22.39
CA GLU A 124 -7.57 -6.32 -21.67
C GLU A 124 -6.89 -6.65 -20.35
N ASN A 125 -5.66 -6.17 -20.20
CA ASN A 125 -5.00 -6.01 -18.93
C ASN A 125 -5.62 -4.82 -18.21
N LYS A 126 -6.09 -5.00 -16.97
CA LYS A 126 -6.72 -3.92 -16.19
C LYS A 126 -6.16 -3.91 -14.78
N LEU A 127 -5.88 -2.72 -14.26
CA LEU A 127 -5.45 -2.50 -12.88
C LEU A 127 -6.26 -1.35 -12.26
N ASN A 128 -6.84 -1.58 -11.09
CA ASN A 128 -7.49 -0.55 -10.27
C ASN A 128 -6.71 -0.39 -8.97
N VAL A 129 -6.46 0.86 -8.58
CA VAL A 129 -5.79 1.20 -7.33
C VAL A 129 -6.62 2.21 -6.58
N GLN A 130 -6.89 1.96 -5.31
CA GLN A 130 -7.62 2.88 -4.45
C GLN A 130 -6.94 2.96 -3.09
N THR A 131 -6.60 4.16 -2.62
CA THR A 131 -6.20 4.35 -1.22
C THR A 131 -7.40 4.09 -0.33
N THR A 132 -7.30 3.13 0.59
CA THR A 132 -8.37 2.78 1.54
C THR A 132 -8.13 3.44 2.89
N TYR A 133 -6.88 3.51 3.31
CA TYR A 133 -6.43 4.27 4.47
C TYR A 133 -5.22 5.11 4.10
N GLY A 134 -5.28 6.40 4.42
CA GLY A 134 -4.25 7.33 4.03
C GLY A 134 -4.26 8.61 4.83
N TYR A 135 -3.47 9.55 4.34
CA TYR A 135 -3.07 10.72 5.09
C TYR A 135 -3.02 11.94 4.20
N LYS A 136 -3.68 13.01 4.64
CA LYS A 136 -3.55 14.31 4.00
C LYS A 136 -2.60 15.20 4.78
N PHE A 137 -1.65 15.77 4.04
CA PHE A 137 -0.69 16.72 4.56
C PHE A 137 -0.36 17.76 3.49
N GLY A 138 -0.98 18.93 3.60
CA GLY A 138 -0.90 19.97 2.57
C GLY A 138 -1.47 19.51 1.22
N ALA A 139 -0.96 20.07 0.14
CA ALA A 139 -1.25 19.59 -1.22
C ALA A 139 -0.35 18.39 -1.55
N GLN A 140 -0.93 17.20 -1.64
CA GLN A 140 -0.20 16.01 -2.08
C GLN A 140 -0.51 15.68 -3.54
N THR A 141 0.55 15.42 -4.30
CA THR A 141 0.46 14.99 -5.70
C THR A 141 0.38 13.48 -5.79
N ASP A 142 -0.17 13.02 -6.89
CA ASP A 142 -0.18 11.61 -7.23
C ASP A 142 1.25 11.04 -7.27
N LYS A 143 1.38 9.78 -6.85
CA LYS A 143 2.62 9.02 -6.80
C LYS A 143 2.53 7.85 -7.78
N ASN A 144 3.68 7.46 -8.34
CA ASN A 144 3.80 6.25 -9.14
C ASN A 144 4.58 5.20 -8.36
N ALA A 145 4.11 3.97 -8.40
CA ALA A 145 4.70 2.80 -7.78
C ALA A 145 4.95 1.72 -8.83
N LYS A 146 6.00 0.92 -8.62
CA LYS A 146 6.32 -0.23 -9.46
C LYS A 146 6.43 -1.45 -8.56
N ILE A 147 5.68 -2.50 -8.87
CA ILE A 147 5.73 -3.78 -8.16
C ILE A 147 5.79 -4.93 -9.17
N ASP A 148 6.18 -6.11 -8.71
CA ASP A 148 6.02 -7.35 -9.45
C ASP A 148 4.83 -8.12 -8.90
N VAL A 149 3.97 -8.65 -9.78
CA VAL A 149 2.88 -9.56 -9.42
C VAL A 149 3.31 -10.97 -9.79
N TYR A 150 3.53 -11.83 -8.80
CA TYR A 150 3.94 -13.21 -8.99
C TYR A 150 2.75 -14.15 -8.83
N PHE A 151 2.35 -14.78 -9.93
CA PHE A 151 1.30 -15.79 -9.94
C PHE A 151 1.89 -17.17 -9.67
N THR A 152 1.83 -17.58 -8.40
CA THR A 152 2.47 -18.80 -7.89
C THR A 152 2.01 -20.08 -8.61
N LEU A 153 0.73 -20.16 -8.98
CA LEU A 153 0.16 -21.33 -9.68
C LEU A 153 0.68 -21.50 -11.12
N TYR A 154 1.21 -20.44 -11.72
CA TYR A 154 1.71 -20.44 -13.09
C TYR A 154 3.24 -20.22 -13.16
N ASP A 155 3.88 -20.04 -12.01
CA ASP A 155 5.30 -19.69 -11.87
C ASP A 155 5.73 -18.52 -12.77
N ASP A 156 4.93 -17.46 -12.83
CA ASP A 156 5.23 -16.30 -13.68
C ASP A 156 5.04 -14.96 -13.00
N ARG A 157 5.83 -13.97 -13.44
CA ARG A 157 5.91 -12.61 -12.88
C ARG A 157 5.56 -11.58 -13.93
N ILE A 158 4.64 -10.68 -13.57
CA ILE A 158 4.26 -9.52 -14.37
C ILE A 158 4.58 -8.27 -13.57
N THR A 159 5.51 -7.47 -14.08
CA THR A 159 5.82 -6.15 -13.53
C THR A 159 4.68 -5.19 -13.85
N THR A 160 4.16 -4.47 -12.85
CA THR A 160 3.12 -3.46 -13.06
C THR A 160 3.53 -2.14 -12.44
N THR A 161 3.22 -1.05 -13.13
CA THR A 161 3.35 0.31 -12.61
C THR A 161 1.96 0.86 -12.35
N PHE A 162 1.78 1.56 -11.24
CA PHE A 162 0.49 2.13 -10.88
C PHE A 162 0.58 3.47 -10.20
N LYS A 163 -0.47 4.26 -10.41
CA LYS A 163 -0.63 5.58 -9.81
C LYS A 163 -1.55 5.50 -8.58
N TYR A 164 -1.20 6.21 -7.52
CA TYR A 164 -2.00 6.30 -6.30
C TYR A 164 -1.78 7.66 -5.62
N ASN A 165 -2.68 8.03 -4.71
CA ASN A 165 -2.55 9.25 -3.92
C ASN A 165 -2.98 8.99 -2.47
N PRO A 166 -2.06 9.08 -1.50
CA PRO A 166 -2.38 8.82 -0.09
C PRO A 166 -3.40 9.78 0.52
N SER A 167 -3.65 10.94 -0.09
CA SER A 167 -4.56 11.96 0.44
C SER A 167 -6.01 11.83 -0.05
N ILE A 168 -6.31 10.93 -0.97
CA ILE A 168 -7.67 10.80 -1.55
C ILE A 168 -8.02 9.34 -1.83
N GLU A 169 -9.32 9.04 -1.78
CA GLU A 169 -9.88 7.71 -2.08
C GLU A 169 -10.20 7.50 -3.55
N THR A 170 -9.67 8.36 -4.44
CA THR A 170 -9.90 8.24 -5.87
C THR A 170 -9.34 6.92 -6.38
N THR A 171 -10.18 6.19 -7.13
CA THR A 171 -9.73 4.99 -7.82
C THR A 171 -9.01 5.37 -9.11
N TYR A 172 -7.76 4.94 -9.26
CA TYR A 172 -6.99 5.07 -10.49
C TYR A 172 -7.10 3.76 -11.28
N THR A 173 -7.51 3.86 -12.55
CA THR A 173 -7.61 2.71 -13.45
C THR A 173 -6.63 2.85 -14.60
N SER A 174 -5.85 1.80 -14.86
CA SER A 174 -5.07 1.64 -16.10
C SER A 174 -5.53 0.39 -16.85
N LYS A 175 -5.47 0.49 -18.17
CA LYS A 175 -5.92 -0.53 -19.12
C LYS A 175 -4.90 -0.63 -20.25
N GLU A 176 -4.58 -1.84 -20.64
CA GLU A 176 -3.73 -2.14 -21.79
C GLU A 176 -4.32 -3.30 -22.58
N THR A 177 -4.41 -3.16 -23.91
CA THR A 177 -4.88 -4.24 -24.77
C THR A 177 -3.71 -5.14 -25.17
N LEU A 178 -3.84 -6.44 -24.91
CA LEU A 178 -2.93 -7.47 -25.37
C LEU A 178 -3.52 -8.18 -26.59
N ASN A 179 -2.68 -8.38 -27.60
CA ASN A 179 -3.00 -9.20 -28.77
C ASN A 179 -2.32 -10.57 -28.65
N TRP A 180 -3.10 -11.62 -28.85
CA TRP A 180 -2.70 -13.02 -28.75
C TRP A 180 -2.90 -13.67 -30.10
N SER A 181 -1.82 -14.07 -30.75
CA SER A 181 -1.91 -14.70 -32.05
C SER A 181 -1.17 -16.04 -32.05
N GLN A 182 -1.79 -17.06 -32.64
CA GLN A 182 -1.14 -18.34 -32.84
C GLN A 182 -1.48 -18.87 -34.22
N ASN A 183 -0.48 -19.41 -34.92
CA ASN A 183 -0.66 -20.04 -36.22
C ASN A 183 0.12 -21.35 -36.24
N ILE A 184 -0.60 -22.47 -36.21
CA ILE A 184 -0.02 -23.80 -36.07
C ILE A 184 -0.50 -24.74 -37.19
N PRO A 185 0.39 -25.55 -37.77
CA PRO A 185 -0.02 -26.66 -38.63
C PRO A 185 -0.54 -27.82 -37.76
N ILE A 186 -1.76 -28.28 -38.05
CA ILE A 186 -2.39 -29.42 -37.38
C ILE A 186 -2.49 -30.57 -38.37
N VAL A 187 -1.96 -31.73 -37.97
CA VAL A 187 -2.16 -32.99 -38.69
C VAL A 187 -3.37 -33.68 -38.07
N VAL A 188 -4.44 -33.80 -38.84
CA VAL A 188 -5.66 -34.50 -38.45
C VAL A 188 -5.56 -35.95 -38.93
N PRO A 189 -5.53 -36.94 -38.03
CA PRO A 189 -5.45 -38.35 -38.40
C PRO A 189 -6.64 -38.79 -39.27
N PRO A 190 -6.53 -39.92 -39.99
CA PRO A 190 -7.66 -40.53 -40.69
C PRO A 190 -8.87 -40.76 -39.77
N ARG A 191 -10.08 -40.64 -40.31
CA ARG A 191 -11.34 -40.94 -39.62
C ARG A 191 -11.40 -40.37 -38.20
N THR A 192 -11.11 -39.08 -38.05
CA THR A 192 -10.94 -38.43 -36.73
C THR A 192 -11.52 -37.01 -36.76
N LYS A 193 -12.22 -36.64 -35.69
CA LYS A 193 -12.61 -35.27 -35.37
C LYS A 193 -11.58 -34.66 -34.41
N THR A 194 -10.93 -33.58 -34.84
CA THR A 194 -9.92 -32.85 -34.05
C THR A 194 -10.52 -31.55 -33.55
N LYS A 195 -10.63 -31.39 -32.23
CA LYS A 195 -10.98 -30.14 -31.56
C LYS A 195 -9.72 -29.45 -31.09
N ILE A 196 -9.58 -28.16 -31.40
CA ILE A 196 -8.40 -27.36 -31.13
C ILE A 196 -8.87 -26.17 -30.29
N ASP A 197 -8.51 -26.17 -29.01
CA ASP A 197 -8.84 -25.14 -28.06
C ASP A 197 -7.63 -24.23 -27.85
N TYR A 198 -7.76 -22.96 -28.23
CA TYR A 198 -6.81 -21.91 -27.87
C TYR A 198 -7.25 -21.29 -26.54
N ILE A 199 -6.39 -21.42 -25.53
CA ILE A 199 -6.68 -21.10 -24.14
C ILE A 199 -5.75 -19.96 -23.72
N ILE A 200 -6.31 -18.81 -23.32
CA ILE A 200 -5.57 -17.69 -22.74
C ILE A 200 -5.85 -17.66 -21.24
N THR A 201 -4.81 -17.73 -20.44
CA THR A 201 -4.87 -17.66 -18.98
C THR A 201 -4.74 -16.23 -18.51
N ILE A 202 -5.69 -15.79 -17.68
CA ILE A 202 -5.74 -14.45 -17.08
C ILE A 202 -5.71 -14.60 -15.57
N GLY A 203 -4.69 -14.03 -14.92
CA GLY A 203 -4.60 -13.92 -13.47
C GLY A 203 -5.45 -12.78 -12.94
N ASN A 204 -6.20 -13.03 -11.87
CA ASN A 204 -6.97 -12.00 -11.17
C ASN A 204 -6.49 -11.89 -9.73
N PHE A 205 -6.42 -10.68 -9.20
CA PHE A 205 -6.12 -10.43 -7.80
C PHE A 205 -6.87 -9.21 -7.29
N ASN A 206 -7.14 -9.21 -5.98
CA ASN A 206 -7.75 -8.10 -5.27
C ASN A 206 -7.18 -8.13 -3.85
N THR A 207 -6.14 -7.34 -3.63
CA THR A 207 -5.31 -7.47 -2.43
C THR A 207 -5.05 -6.10 -1.80
N PRO A 208 -5.31 -5.94 -0.49
CA PRO A 208 -4.85 -4.77 0.23
C PRO A 208 -3.33 -4.79 0.36
N ILE A 209 -2.69 -3.65 0.15
CA ILE A 209 -1.25 -3.45 0.29
C ILE A 209 -1.03 -2.36 1.34
N SER A 210 -0.34 -2.71 2.42
CA SER A 210 0.14 -1.74 3.42
C SER A 210 1.33 -0.95 2.88
N TYR A 211 1.42 0.30 3.27
CA TYR A 211 2.55 1.17 2.99
C TYR A 211 2.83 2.08 4.18
N PHE A 212 4.10 2.47 4.36
CA PHE A 212 4.47 3.49 5.33
C PHE A 212 4.79 4.80 4.63
N ILE A 213 4.21 5.89 5.12
CA ILE A 213 4.68 7.23 4.84
C ILE A 213 5.68 7.62 5.93
N SER A 214 6.90 7.99 5.53
CA SER A 214 7.85 8.58 6.45
C SER A 214 7.67 10.10 6.48
N VAL A 215 7.44 10.63 7.67
CA VAL A 215 7.28 12.07 7.94
C VAL A 215 8.42 12.51 8.85
N TYR A 216 9.13 13.56 8.45
CA TYR A 216 10.03 14.27 9.33
C TYR A 216 9.29 15.46 9.92
N GLY A 217 9.35 15.65 11.24
CA GLY A 217 8.76 16.84 11.83
C GLY A 217 9.34 17.25 13.18
N ILE A 218 9.29 18.56 13.45
CA ILE A 218 9.70 19.21 14.68
C ILE A 218 8.57 20.12 15.14
N VAL A 219 8.20 19.99 16.41
CA VAL A 219 7.23 20.84 17.10
C VAL A 219 7.95 21.68 18.14
N VAL A 220 7.51 22.93 18.31
CA VAL A 220 8.09 23.89 19.24
C VAL A 220 7.19 24.00 20.46
N PHE A 221 7.82 23.91 21.61
CA PHE A 221 7.18 24.04 22.91
C PHE A 221 7.85 25.14 23.71
N LYS A 222 7.10 25.77 24.62
CA LYS A 222 7.62 26.69 25.63
C LYS A 222 7.68 26.00 26.98
N TYR A 223 8.70 26.33 27.78
CA TYR A 223 8.73 25.94 29.18
C TYR A 223 7.75 26.78 29.98
N ARG A 224 6.92 26.14 30.82
CA ARG A 224 5.98 26.89 31.68
C ARG A 224 6.68 27.73 32.74
N SER A 225 7.88 27.33 33.16
CA SER A 225 8.73 28.08 34.10
C SER A 225 9.41 29.30 33.48
N GLY A 226 9.44 29.40 32.15
CA GLY A 226 10.14 30.44 31.40
C GLY A 226 9.56 30.56 29.99
N PRO A 227 8.49 31.34 29.77
CA PRO A 227 7.78 31.38 28.49
C PRO A 227 8.58 32.00 27.32
N SER A 228 9.75 32.58 27.60
CA SER A 228 10.75 32.99 26.60
C SER A 228 11.59 31.81 26.09
N ASP A 229 11.67 30.73 26.86
CA ASP A 229 12.53 29.60 26.58
C ASP A 229 11.73 28.57 25.79
N ILE A 230 12.28 28.21 24.62
CA ILE A 230 11.66 27.24 23.71
C ILE A 230 12.50 25.97 23.61
N THR A 231 11.82 24.88 23.31
CA THR A 231 12.45 23.60 22.98
C THR A 231 11.87 23.04 21.68
N TYR A 232 12.71 22.32 20.95
CA TYR A 232 12.39 21.72 19.66
C TYR A 232 12.33 20.22 19.84
N VAL A 233 11.16 19.64 19.62
CA VAL A 233 10.90 18.22 19.88
C VAL A 233 10.53 17.53 18.56
N PRO A 234 11.35 16.59 18.09
CA PRO A 234 10.99 15.72 16.96
C PRO A 234 9.73 14.92 17.24
N LEU A 235 8.97 14.57 16.20
CA LEU A 235 7.73 13.78 16.35
C LEU A 235 7.94 12.42 17.06
N THR A 236 9.15 11.88 17.02
CA THR A 236 9.53 10.57 17.59
C THR A 236 10.18 10.66 18.97
N TYR A 237 10.46 11.86 19.49
CA TYR A 237 11.14 12.02 20.77
C TYR A 237 10.18 11.70 21.93
N ARG A 238 10.62 10.82 22.84
CA ARG A 238 9.84 10.41 24.01
C ARG A 238 10.12 11.35 25.17
N GLY A 239 9.05 11.89 25.74
CA GLY A 239 9.12 12.77 26.90
C GLY A 239 9.23 12.01 28.23
N GLU A 240 9.01 12.72 29.33
CA GLU A 240 8.94 12.19 30.70
C GLU A 240 7.85 11.12 30.85
N THR A 241 6.77 11.21 30.07
CA THR A 241 5.69 10.21 30.05
C THR A 241 6.08 8.91 29.33
N GLY A 242 7.23 8.88 28.64
CA GLY A 242 7.67 7.75 27.83
C GLY A 242 6.99 7.64 26.45
N GLU A 243 6.00 8.48 26.16
CA GLU A 243 5.35 8.57 24.84
C GLU A 243 5.95 9.72 24.01
N SER A 244 6.08 9.51 22.70
CA SER A 244 6.36 10.55 21.71
C SER A 244 5.06 11.12 21.13
N ILE A 245 5.16 12.22 20.37
CA ILE A 245 4.00 12.78 19.63
C ILE A 245 3.43 11.72 18.68
N GLY A 246 4.29 10.93 18.03
CA GLY A 246 3.89 9.80 17.19
C GLY A 246 3.14 8.70 17.95
N ASP A 247 3.62 8.31 19.14
CA ASP A 247 2.94 7.31 19.98
C ASP A 247 1.53 7.80 20.39
N ILE A 248 1.43 9.08 20.79
CA ILE A 248 0.16 9.71 21.16
C ILE A 248 -0.80 9.76 19.96
N MET A 249 -0.30 10.11 18.76
CA MET A 249 -1.11 10.03 17.54
C MET A 249 -1.63 8.61 17.29
N GLY A 250 -0.76 7.61 17.43
CA GLY A 250 -1.12 6.20 17.29
C GLY A 250 -2.26 5.81 18.22
N ARG A 251 -2.20 6.25 19.48
CA ARG A 251 -3.23 6.00 20.49
C ARG A 251 -4.54 6.75 20.23
N ILE A 252 -4.49 8.04 19.91
CA ILE A 252 -5.69 8.88 19.70
C ILE A 252 -6.47 8.43 18.45
N TYR A 253 -5.76 8.15 17.36
CA TYR A 253 -6.36 7.86 16.07
C TYR A 253 -6.42 6.36 15.74
N ASN A 254 -5.91 5.50 16.63
CA ASN A 254 -5.80 4.05 16.41
C ASN A 254 -5.08 3.72 15.08
N ILE A 255 -3.94 4.40 14.86
CA ILE A 255 -3.08 4.21 13.69
C ILE A 255 -1.75 3.58 14.10
N ASN A 256 -1.13 2.82 13.20
CA ASN A 256 0.22 2.34 13.42
C ASN A 256 1.22 3.44 13.05
N ALA A 257 1.77 4.08 14.08
CA ALA A 257 2.81 5.08 13.95
C ALA A 257 4.05 4.61 14.72
N ARG A 258 5.21 4.62 14.07
CA ARG A 258 6.46 4.13 14.67
C ARG A 258 7.65 4.99 14.26
N THR A 259 8.68 4.99 15.09
CA THR A 259 9.97 5.53 14.69
C THR A 259 10.53 4.73 13.51
N ASN A 260 10.97 5.41 12.47
CA ASN A 260 11.57 4.77 11.31
C ASN A 260 12.87 4.04 11.74
N PRO A 261 13.05 2.77 11.33
CA PRO A 261 14.17 1.95 11.79
C PRO A 261 15.53 2.40 11.24
N ILE A 262 15.56 3.16 10.14
CA ILE A 262 16.78 3.67 9.51
C ILE A 262 17.09 5.08 10.04
N TYR A 263 16.06 5.91 10.23
CA TYR A 263 16.20 7.30 10.64
C TYR A 263 15.36 7.59 11.89
N GLY A 264 15.99 7.56 13.07
CA GLY A 264 15.30 7.70 14.37
C GLY A 264 14.50 9.00 14.59
N TYR A 265 14.68 10.01 13.73
CA TYR A 265 13.94 11.27 13.77
C TYR A 265 12.73 11.31 12.79
N TRP A 266 12.50 10.24 12.02
CA TRP A 266 11.36 10.13 11.11
C TRP A 266 10.27 9.28 11.75
N LEU A 267 9.04 9.74 11.60
CA LEU A 267 7.85 9.00 11.99
C LEU A 267 7.31 8.27 10.76
N ASP A 268 7.31 6.95 10.80
CA ASP A 268 6.58 6.13 9.84
C ASP A 268 5.13 6.00 10.28
N VAL A 269 4.20 6.27 9.38
CA VAL A 269 2.77 6.11 9.60
C VAL A 269 2.19 5.16 8.55
N GLU A 270 1.55 4.09 8.99
CA GLU A 270 1.00 3.04 8.12
C GLU A 270 -0.31 3.48 7.46
N GLY A 271 -0.39 3.38 6.14
CA GLY A 271 -1.62 3.45 5.37
C GLY A 271 -1.82 2.17 4.56
N THR A 272 -2.96 2.06 3.90
CA THR A 272 -3.27 0.92 3.04
C THR A 272 -3.92 1.38 1.75
N LEU A 273 -3.65 0.64 0.68
CA LEU A 273 -4.38 0.76 -0.57
C LEU A 273 -4.95 -0.61 -0.95
N ASN A 274 -5.98 -0.61 -1.77
CA ASN A 274 -6.47 -1.82 -2.43
C ASN A 274 -5.96 -1.85 -3.86
N LEU A 275 -5.32 -2.94 -4.24
CA LEU A 275 -4.85 -3.19 -5.59
C LEU A 275 -5.62 -4.36 -6.20
N GLU A 276 -6.39 -4.07 -7.24
CA GLU A 276 -7.15 -5.05 -8.00
C GLU A 276 -6.59 -5.13 -9.42
N GLY A 277 -6.39 -6.34 -9.94
CA GLY A 277 -5.88 -6.52 -11.29
C GLY A 277 -6.40 -7.74 -11.99
N CYS A 278 -6.42 -7.65 -13.33
CA CYS A 278 -6.74 -8.70 -14.29
C CYS A 278 -5.63 -8.65 -15.36
N LEU A 279 -4.70 -9.61 -15.31
CA LEU A 279 -3.49 -9.63 -16.15
C LEU A 279 -3.44 -10.91 -16.99
N GLY A 280 -3.24 -10.79 -18.29
CA GLY A 280 -2.96 -11.92 -19.17
C GLY A 280 -1.58 -12.51 -18.89
N ILE A 281 -1.51 -13.81 -18.64
CA ILE A 281 -0.28 -14.52 -18.21
C ILE A 281 0.34 -15.23 -19.42
N GLN A 282 -0.36 -16.24 -19.93
CA GLN A 282 0.13 -17.13 -20.98
C GLN A 282 -1.01 -17.67 -21.84
N SER A 283 -0.68 -18.14 -23.04
CA SER A 283 -1.58 -18.93 -23.87
C SER A 283 -1.12 -20.39 -24.03
N GLU A 284 -2.05 -21.28 -24.34
CA GLU A 284 -1.84 -22.70 -24.62
C GLU A 284 -2.82 -23.12 -25.73
N THR A 285 -2.39 -23.96 -26.67
CA THR A 285 -3.31 -24.67 -27.56
C THR A 285 -3.41 -26.14 -27.16
N ARG A 286 -4.63 -26.61 -26.91
CA ARG A 286 -4.95 -28.01 -26.65
C ARG A 286 -5.63 -28.63 -27.87
N ILE A 287 -5.10 -29.75 -28.34
CA ILE A 287 -5.59 -30.51 -29.48
C ILE A 287 -6.14 -31.83 -28.97
N LYS A 288 -7.44 -32.07 -29.17
CA LYS A 288 -8.13 -33.29 -28.82
C LYS A 288 -8.60 -34.00 -30.08
N ASN A 289 -8.07 -35.20 -30.32
CA ASN A 289 -8.45 -36.08 -31.41
C ASN A 289 -9.47 -37.10 -30.90
N THR A 290 -10.67 -37.07 -31.47
CA THR A 290 -11.76 -38.01 -31.19
C THR A 290 -12.00 -38.87 -32.43
N PRO A 291 -11.67 -40.17 -32.39
CA PRO A 291 -11.89 -41.09 -33.51
C PRO A 291 -13.37 -41.16 -33.91
N LEU A 292 -13.64 -41.18 -35.21
CA LEU A 292 -14.99 -41.37 -35.75
C LEU A 292 -15.41 -42.84 -35.62
N GLN A 293 -16.72 -43.10 -35.71
CA GLN A 293 -17.27 -44.44 -35.61
C GLN A 293 -16.58 -45.42 -36.58
N GLY A 294 -16.15 -46.59 -36.07
CA GLY A 294 -15.43 -47.59 -36.84
C GLY A 294 -13.90 -47.41 -36.88
N ASN A 295 -13.35 -46.37 -36.25
CA ASN A 295 -11.91 -46.23 -36.01
C ASN A 295 -11.58 -46.76 -34.60
N PRO A 296 -10.72 -47.80 -34.45
CA PRO A 296 -10.43 -48.43 -33.16
C PRO A 296 -9.42 -47.66 -32.31
N LEU A 297 -8.84 -46.56 -32.83
CA LEU A 297 -7.90 -45.76 -32.06
C LEU A 297 -8.57 -45.15 -30.82
N PRO A 298 -7.82 -44.90 -29.74
CA PRO A 298 -8.32 -44.17 -28.59
C PRO A 298 -8.35 -42.66 -28.85
N GLU A 299 -9.09 -41.93 -28.00
CA GLU A 299 -8.98 -40.47 -27.92
C GLU A 299 -7.57 -40.06 -27.49
N SER A 300 -7.03 -38.98 -28.08
CA SER A 300 -5.73 -38.43 -27.69
C SER A 300 -5.83 -36.93 -27.43
N ILE A 301 -5.11 -36.45 -26.41
CA ILE A 301 -5.00 -35.02 -26.10
C ILE A 301 -3.52 -34.62 -26.13
N GLN A 302 -3.21 -33.53 -26.82
CA GLN A 302 -1.89 -32.92 -26.87
C GLN A 302 -2.02 -31.44 -26.51
N SER A 303 -1.01 -30.90 -25.85
CA SER A 303 -0.91 -29.47 -25.53
C SER A 303 0.34 -28.86 -26.15
N ILE A 304 0.22 -27.64 -26.66
CA ILE A 304 1.30 -26.83 -27.20
C ILE A 304 1.30 -25.51 -26.43
N LEU A 305 2.37 -25.23 -25.68
CA LEU A 305 2.52 -23.96 -24.99
C LEU A 305 2.60 -22.81 -26.02
N GLY A 306 1.86 -21.75 -25.76
CA GLY A 306 1.79 -20.55 -26.58
C GLY A 306 2.72 -19.46 -26.09
N GLU A 307 2.32 -18.21 -26.32
CA GLU A 307 3.09 -17.04 -25.90
C GLU A 307 2.88 -16.75 -24.41
N THR A 308 3.91 -16.24 -23.75
CA THR A 308 3.81 -15.60 -22.43
C THR A 308 3.92 -14.10 -22.63
N LYS A 309 2.97 -13.32 -22.10
CA LYS A 309 3.02 -11.84 -22.18
C LYS A 309 3.45 -11.27 -20.85
N LYS A 310 4.74 -10.93 -20.73
CA LYS A 310 5.30 -10.22 -19.56
C LYS A 310 5.19 -8.70 -19.71
N GLN A 311 4.09 -8.25 -20.31
CA GLN A 311 3.95 -6.85 -20.69
C GLN A 311 3.55 -6.05 -19.45
N ALA A 312 4.35 -5.04 -19.14
CA ALA A 312 4.12 -4.21 -17.98
C ALA A 312 3.03 -3.19 -18.27
N ILE A 313 2.05 -3.10 -17.36
CA ILE A 313 1.06 -2.02 -17.41
C ILE A 313 1.74 -0.75 -16.92
N PHE A 314 1.61 0.33 -17.68
CA PHE A 314 2.09 1.66 -17.33
C PHE A 314 0.93 2.64 -17.10
N PHE A 315 1.18 3.63 -16.25
CA PHE A 315 0.39 4.85 -16.11
C PHE A 315 1.21 6.04 -16.62
#